data_AF-A0A6M6DZT7-F1
#
_entry.id   AF-A0A6M6DZT7-F1
#
_cell.length_a   1.000
_cell.length_b   1.000
_cell.length_c   1.000
_cell.angle_alpha   90.00
_cell.angle_beta   90.00
_cell.angle_gamma   90.00
#
_symmetry.space_group_name_H-M   'P 1'
#
loop_
_entity.id
_entity.type
_entity.pdbx_description
1 polymer ?
#
loop_
_entity_poly.entity_id
_entity_poly.type
_entity_poly.pdbx_seq_one_letter_code
_entity_poly.pdbx_strand_id
1 'polypeptide(L)' 'MNNNSKELSEFVKQQLEELKPYEDSQISLPLGDHSFNFWALDAESAFPNSPDLQKTFNKLKKK' A
#
# COMPACT_ATOMS: atom_id res chain seq x y z
N MET A 1 -30.84 -17.69 -6.43
CA MET A 1 -30.07 -16.73 -7.25
C MET A 1 -29.57 -15.65 -6.30
N ASN A 2 -28.26 -15.57 -6.08
CA ASN A 2 -27.64 -14.66 -5.11
C ASN A 2 -27.54 -13.25 -5.70
N ASN A 3 -28.19 -12.27 -5.09
CA ASN A 3 -28.11 -10.86 -5.48
C ASN A 3 -26.81 -10.17 -5.01
N ASN A 4 -26.04 -10.81 -4.13
CA ASN A 4 -24.85 -10.21 -3.50
C ASN A 4 -23.70 -9.88 -4.47
N SER A 5 -23.60 -10.54 -5.63
CA SER A 5 -22.50 -10.28 -6.57
C SER A 5 -22.69 -9.00 -7.40
N LYS A 6 -23.93 -8.54 -7.59
CA LYS A 6 -24.23 -7.30 -8.31
C LYS A 6 -23.97 -6.06 -7.45
N GLU A 7 -24.38 -6.09 -6.19
CA GLU A 7 -24.16 -4.97 -5.25
C GLU A 7 -22.67 -4.73 -4.98
N LEU A 8 -21.89 -5.81 -4.82
CA LEU A 8 -20.42 -5.72 -4.75
C LEU A 8 -19.81 -5.09 -6.00
N SER A 9 -20.38 -5.37 -7.18
CA SER A 9 -19.89 -4.78 -8.44
C SER A 9 -20.20 -3.29 -8.54
N GLU A 10 -21.37 -2.86 -8.07
CA GLU A 10 -21.78 -1.44 -8.08
C GLU A 10 -20.99 -0.63 -7.04
N PHE A 11 -20.82 -1.19 -5.83
CA PHE A 11 -20.00 -0.58 -4.79
C PHE A 11 -18.54 -0.39 -5.24
N VAL A 12 -17.92 -1.42 -5.83
CA VAL A 12 -16.53 -1.34 -6.32
C VAL A 12 -16.41 -0.32 -7.46
N LYS A 13 -17.38 -0.23 -8.37
CA LYS A 13 -17.38 0.78 -9.44
C LYS A 13 -17.46 2.20 -8.87
N GLN A 14 -18.32 2.41 -7.88
CA GLN A 14 -18.47 3.72 -7.24
C GLN A 14 -17.19 4.14 -6.51
N GLN A 15 -16.55 3.23 -5.78
CA GLN A 15 -15.26 3.48 -5.12
C GLN A 15 -14.15 3.80 -6.13
N LEU A 16 -14.13 3.14 -7.29
CA LEU A 16 -13.18 3.46 -8.36
C LEU A 16 -13.45 4.83 -8.99
N GLU A 17 -14.72 5.22 -9.17
CA GLU A 17 -15.07 6.55 -9.68
C GLU A 17 -14.69 7.68 -8.72
N GLU A 18 -14.81 7.47 -7.41
CA GLU A 18 -14.35 8.41 -6.39
C GLU A 18 -12.82 8.59 -6.40
N LEU A 19 -12.08 7.57 -6.86
CA LEU A 19 -10.62 7.58 -6.93
C LEU A 19 -10.05 8.10 -8.25
N LYS A 20 -10.82 8.09 -9.36
CA LYS A 20 -10.41 8.62 -10.67
C LYS A 20 -9.80 10.03 -10.63
N PRO A 21 -10.34 11.01 -9.86
CA PRO A 21 -9.76 12.35 -9.79
C PRO A 21 -8.35 12.39 -9.19
N TYR A 22 -7.95 11.32 -8.49
CA TYR A 22 -6.66 11.22 -7.82
C TYR A 22 -5.63 10.37 -8.58
N GLU A 23 -6.01 9.74 -9.70
CA GLU A 23 -5.13 8.87 -10.51
C GLU A 23 -3.90 9.62 -11.06
N ASP A 24 -4.07 10.89 -11.47
CA ASP A 24 -3.01 11.72 -12.05
C ASP A 24 -2.42 12.75 -11.07
N SER A 25 -3.03 12.87 -9.88
CA SER A 25 -2.52 13.79 -8.86
C SER A 25 -1.40 13.11 -8.09
N GLN A 26 -0.19 13.66 -8.17
CA GLN A 26 0.89 13.26 -7.27
C GLN A 26 0.41 13.54 -5.85
N ILE A 27 0.09 12.47 -5.11
CA ILE A 27 -0.34 12.56 -3.72
C ILE A 27 0.88 13.04 -2.93
N SER A 28 0.94 14.34 -2.70
CA SER A 28 1.85 14.97 -1.75
C SER A 28 1.38 14.57 -0.36
N LEU A 29 1.85 13.43 0.13
CA LEU A 29 1.79 13.12 1.56
C LEU A 29 2.79 14.05 2.24
N PRO A 30 2.36 15.04 3.05
CA PRO A 30 3.26 15.90 3.78
C PRO A 30 3.93 15.04 4.88
N LEU A 31 4.99 14.35 4.50
CA LEU A 31 5.99 13.86 5.42
C LEU A 31 6.64 15.14 5.97
N GLY A 32 6.19 15.63 7.12
CA GLY A 32 6.80 16.80 7.77
C GLY A 32 8.26 16.52 8.15
N ASP A 33 8.83 17.28 9.09
CA ASP A 33 10.22 17.10 9.57
C ASP A 33 10.53 15.71 10.16
N HIS A 34 9.53 14.83 10.26
CA HIS A 34 9.64 13.42 10.58
C HIS A 34 9.73 12.57 9.30
N SER A 35 10.75 12.81 8.46
CA SER A 35 11.06 11.91 7.35
C SER A 35 11.57 10.58 7.91
N PHE A 36 10.69 9.59 7.99
CA PHE A 36 11.08 8.25 8.42
C PHE A 36 11.83 7.54 7.29
N ASN A 37 13.12 7.30 7.48
CA ASN A 37 13.91 6.55 6.51
C ASN A 37 13.67 5.04 6.67
N PHE A 38 12.58 4.55 6.09
CA PHE A 38 12.22 3.12 6.09
C PHE A 38 13.37 2.23 5.58
N TRP A 39 14.14 2.70 4.60
CA TRP A 39 15.26 1.94 4.01
C TRP A 39 16.49 1.84 4.91
N ALA A 40 16.59 2.68 5.95
CA ALA A 40 17.64 2.56 6.96
C ALA A 40 17.40 1.39 7.92
N LEU A 41 16.15 0.91 8.06
CA LEU A 41 15.84 -0.21 8.94
C LEU A 41 16.47 -1.52 8.46
N ASP A 42 16.71 -2.42 9.41
CA ASP A 42 16.89 -3.84 9.14
C ASP A 42 15.54 -4.52 8.89
N ALA A 43 15.59 -5.74 8.37
CA ALA A 43 14.39 -6.45 7.95
C ALA A 43 13.51 -6.80 9.15
N GLU A 44 14.13 -7.17 10.26
CA GLU A 44 13.53 -7.56 11.52
C GLU A 44 12.75 -6.40 12.16
N SER A 45 13.27 -5.18 12.10
CA SER A 45 12.56 -3.99 12.60
C SER A 45 11.46 -3.53 11.64
N ALA A 46 11.66 -3.66 10.32
CA ALA A 46 10.66 -3.30 9.33
C ALA A 46 9.46 -4.27 9.33
N PHE A 47 9.70 -5.56 9.57
CA PHE A 47 8.67 -6.61 9.53
C PHE A 47 8.85 -7.65 10.67
N PRO A 48 8.57 -7.30 11.95
CA PRO A 48 8.91 -8.13 13.11
C PRO A 48 8.31 -9.55 13.10
N ASN A 49 7.11 -9.69 12.52
CA ASN A 49 6.32 -10.92 12.59
C ASN A 49 6.15 -11.61 11.24
N SER A 50 6.96 -11.26 10.22
CA SER A 50 6.81 -11.82 8.88
C SER A 50 8.15 -12.19 8.24
N PRO A 51 8.60 -13.45 8.44
CA PRO A 51 9.87 -13.93 7.88
C PRO A 51 9.95 -13.83 6.34
N ASP A 52 8.83 -14.05 5.64
CA ASP A 52 8.78 -13.97 4.19
C ASP A 52 8.99 -12.53 3.67
N LEU A 53 8.43 -11.55 4.38
CA LEU A 53 8.65 -10.14 4.07
C LEU A 53 10.08 -9.69 4.43
N GLN A 54 10.63 -10.18 5.55
CA GLN A 54 12.03 -9.91 5.92
C GLN A 54 13.00 -10.39 4.83
N LYS A 55 12.80 -11.61 4.31
CA LYS A 55 13.61 -12.19 3.23
C LYS A 55 13.51 -11.39 1.94
N THR A 56 12.30 -10.95 1.60
CA THR A 56 12.04 -10.16 0.39
C THR A 56 12.66 -8.77 0.50
N PHE A 57 12.53 -8.10 1.65
CA PHE A 57 13.16 -6.81 1.94
C PHE A 57 14.68 -6.87 1.80
N ASN A 58 15.32 -7.87 2.42
CA ASN A 58 16.76 -8.09 2.31
C ASN A 58 17.23 -8.35 0.86
N LYS A 59 16.41 -9.01 0.04
CA LYS A 59 16.71 -9.23 -1.38
C LYS A 59 16.63 -7.93 -2.19
N LEU A 60 15.67 -7.07 -1.87
CA LEU A 60 15.49 -5.79 -2.56
C LEU A 60 16.57 -4.77 -2.16
N LYS A 61 16.99 -4.74 -0.90
CA LYS A 61 18.04 -3.82 -0.39
C LYS A 61 19.44 -4.09 -0.96
N LYS A 62 19.69 -5.29 -1.50
CA LYS A 62 20.97 -5.69 -2.11
C LYS A 62 21.09 -5.37 -3.61
N LYS A 63 20.03 -4.88 -4.26
CA LYS A 63 20.05 -4.43 -5.65
C LYS A 63 20.33 -2.95 -5.73
#